data_AF-A0A0W1LDB9-F1
#
_entry.id   AF-A0A0W1LDB9-F1
#
_cell.length_a   1.000
_cell.length_b   1.000
_cell.length_c   1.000
_cell.angle_alpha   90.00
_cell.angle_beta   90.00
_cell.angle_gamma   90.00
#
_symmetry.space_group_name_H-M   'P 1'
#
loop_
_entity.id
_entity.type
_entity.pdbx_description
1 polymer ?
#
loop_
_entity_poly.entity_id
_entity_poly.type
_entity_poly.pdbx_seq_one_letter_code
_entity_poly.pdbx_strand_id
1 'polypeptide(L)'
;MGSFLEDFFWSLAAISNLLGIPITCLFVFAFLYNLSTAINKNDNSRTQLSLIMVASYTLSLYIDMYTPLLFLKLFAFDVVTITVIFVWRLCLGKVIPIGFYYLIVGLCINASLFMAMHIDSIVNPTHEFWWLWMLYSFSAPIVDFIMAAVLIINKDILGLVKLKNVVLNRKTPAAI
;
A
#
# COMPACT_ATOMS: atom_id res chain seq x y z
N MET A 1 -30.93 -2.75 17.67
CA MET A 1 -30.76 -4.13 17.17
C MET A 1 -29.93 -4.00 15.92
N GLY A 2 -28.60 -4.12 16.06
CA GLY A 2 -27.69 -4.00 14.92
C GLY A 2 -28.10 -5.03 13.87
N SER A 3 -28.17 -4.62 12.62
CA SER A 3 -28.46 -5.57 11.55
C SER A 3 -27.32 -6.59 11.49
N PHE A 4 -27.58 -7.86 11.16
CA PHE A 4 -26.53 -8.89 10.97
C PHE A 4 -25.35 -8.40 10.11
N LEU A 5 -25.63 -7.49 9.16
CA LEU A 5 -24.64 -6.83 8.34
C LEU A 5 -23.69 -5.94 9.15
N GLU A 6 -24.20 -5.15 10.08
CA GLU A 6 -23.40 -4.27 10.95
C GLU A 6 -22.42 -5.06 11.81
N ASP A 7 -22.88 -6.15 12.44
CA ASP A 7 -22.01 -7.04 13.23
C ASP A 7 -20.95 -7.74 12.37
N PHE A 8 -21.34 -8.19 11.17
CA PHE A 8 -20.41 -8.77 10.20
C PHE A 8 -19.33 -7.78 9.78
N PHE A 9 -19.70 -6.51 9.59
CA PHE A 9 -18.76 -5.50 9.15
C PHE A 9 -17.84 -4.99 10.26
N TRP A 10 -18.32 -4.91 11.50
CA TRP A 10 -17.45 -4.70 12.66
C TRP A 10 -16.42 -5.81 12.81
N SER A 11 -16.84 -7.07 12.62
CA SER A 11 -15.93 -8.21 12.59
C SER A 11 -14.90 -8.06 11.47
N LEU A 12 -15.32 -7.63 10.28
CA LEU A 12 -14.41 -7.41 9.15
C LEU A 12 -13.40 -6.28 9.42
N ALA A 13 -13.82 -5.16 10.01
CA ALA A 13 -12.94 -4.06 10.38
C ALA A 13 -11.92 -4.48 11.45
N ALA A 14 -12.36 -5.27 12.45
CA ALA A 14 -11.47 -5.84 13.45
C ALA A 14 -10.45 -6.81 12.82
N ILE A 15 -10.89 -7.65 11.88
CA ILE A 15 -10.00 -8.53 11.11
C ILE A 15 -9.01 -7.71 10.29
N SER A 16 -9.45 -6.62 9.64
CA SER A 16 -8.59 -5.74 8.85
C SER A 16 -7.43 -5.17 9.68
N ASN A 17 -7.68 -4.79 10.94
CA ASN A 17 -6.61 -4.34 11.83
C ASN A 17 -5.62 -5.46 12.19
N LEU A 18 -6.08 -6.71 12.24
CA LEU A 18 -5.23 -7.89 12.44
C LEU A 18 -4.46 -8.30 11.16
N LEU A 19 -4.94 -7.92 9.98
CA LEU A 19 -4.32 -8.27 8.70
C LEU A 19 -2.94 -7.62 8.49
N GLY A 20 -2.54 -6.64 9.31
CA GLY A 20 -1.19 -6.07 9.27
C GLY A 20 -0.08 -7.12 9.39
N ILE A 21 -0.26 -8.15 10.23
CA ILE A 21 0.71 -9.23 10.42
C ILE A 21 0.87 -10.08 9.15
N PRO A 22 -0.18 -10.72 8.60
CA PRO A 22 -0.06 -11.51 7.38
C PRO A 22 0.40 -10.69 6.18
N ILE A 23 0.00 -9.42 6.07
CA ILE A 23 0.48 -8.51 5.02
C ILE A 23 1.99 -8.27 5.14
N THR A 24 2.49 -8.03 6.36
CA THR A 24 3.93 -7.88 6.60
C THR A 24 4.69 -9.16 6.22
N CYS A 25 4.15 -10.34 6.56
CA CYS A 25 4.71 -11.61 6.14
C CYS A 25 4.77 -11.75 4.60
N LEU A 26 3.74 -11.30 3.88
CA LEU A 26 3.75 -11.28 2.40
C LEU A 26 4.87 -10.40 1.84
N PHE A 27 5.11 -9.22 2.43
CA PHE A 27 6.24 -8.38 2.02
C PHE A 27 7.59 -9.03 2.33
N VAL A 28 7.72 -9.73 3.45
CA VAL A 28 8.93 -10.50 3.78
C VAL A 28 9.17 -11.61 2.75
N PHE A 29 8.14 -12.37 2.37
CA PHE A 29 8.26 -13.37 1.31
C PHE A 29 8.62 -12.75 -0.04
N ALA A 30 8.01 -11.61 -0.38
CA ALA A 30 8.36 -10.88 -1.59
C ALA A 30 9.83 -10.42 -1.58
N PHE A 31 10.33 -9.93 -0.45
CA PHE A 31 11.72 -9.55 -0.28
C PHE A 31 12.66 -10.76 -0.43
N LEU A 32 12.42 -11.86 0.29
CA LEU A 32 13.26 -13.05 0.22
C LEU A 32 13.29 -13.67 -1.18
N TYR A 33 12.15 -13.68 -1.89
CA TYR A 33 12.09 -14.12 -3.28
C TYR A 33 12.92 -13.23 -4.21
N ASN A 34 12.79 -11.90 -4.08
CA ASN A 34 13.58 -10.96 -4.86
C ASN A 34 15.06 -11.03 -4.51
N LEU A 35 15.42 -11.24 -3.24
CA LEU A 35 16.79 -11.44 -2.79
C LEU A 35 17.41 -12.69 -3.42
N SER A 36 16.70 -13.82 -3.37
CA SER A 36 17.14 -15.08 -3.99
C SER A 36 17.37 -14.94 -5.50
N THR A 37 16.46 -14.27 -6.20
CA THR A 37 16.57 -14.07 -7.66
C THR A 37 17.60 -13.00 -8.06
N ALA A 38 17.95 -12.09 -7.14
CA ALA A 38 18.94 -11.04 -7.34
C ALA A 38 20.39 -11.53 -7.24
N ILE A 39 20.66 -12.64 -6.52
CA ILE A 39 22.03 -13.19 -6.37
C ILE A 39 22.71 -13.42 -7.73
N ASN A 40 21.93 -13.70 -8.78
CA ASN A 40 22.44 -14.00 -10.11
C ASN A 40 22.17 -12.88 -11.16
N LYS A 41 21.74 -11.69 -10.73
CA LYS A 41 21.39 -10.56 -11.61
C LYS A 41 22.00 -9.26 -11.11
N ASN A 42 22.40 -8.39 -12.03
CA ASN A 42 22.95 -7.07 -11.69
C ASN A 42 21.87 -6.05 -11.26
N ASP A 43 20.59 -6.33 -11.51
CA ASP A 43 19.49 -5.46 -11.12
C ASP A 43 18.92 -5.85 -9.75
N ASN A 44 19.23 -5.01 -8.76
CA ASN A 44 18.78 -5.15 -7.37
C ASN A 44 17.62 -4.20 -7.02
N SER A 45 17.05 -3.47 -7.99
CA SER A 45 16.05 -2.44 -7.74
C SER A 45 14.79 -2.99 -7.07
N ARG A 46 14.33 -4.17 -7.49
CA ARG A 46 13.18 -4.89 -6.90
C ARG A 46 13.43 -5.31 -5.46
N THR A 47 14.63 -5.82 -5.18
CA THR A 47 15.04 -6.24 -3.84
C THR A 47 15.12 -5.05 -2.89
N GLN A 48 15.62 -3.90 -3.37
CA GLN A 48 15.66 -2.68 -2.58
C GLN A 48 14.26 -2.13 -2.29
N LEU A 49 13.36 -2.10 -3.28
CA LEU A 49 11.96 -1.67 -3.06
C LEU A 49 11.22 -2.59 -2.10
N SER A 50 11.35 -3.91 -2.24
CA SER A 50 10.73 -4.86 -1.32
C SER A 50 11.31 -4.77 0.09
N LEU A 51 12.60 -4.45 0.25
CA LEU A 51 13.21 -4.18 1.56
C LEU A 51 12.62 -2.92 2.21
N ILE A 52 12.44 -1.83 1.45
CA ILE A 52 11.79 -0.61 1.94
C ILE A 52 10.37 -0.93 2.45
N MET A 53 9.61 -1.72 1.70
CA MET A 53 8.26 -2.14 2.11
C MET A 53 8.28 -3.00 3.38
N VAL A 54 9.18 -3.99 3.49
CA VAL A 54 9.33 -4.80 4.70
C VAL A 54 9.65 -3.92 5.91
N ALA A 55 10.58 -2.98 5.78
CA ALA A 55 10.95 -2.08 6.86
C ALA A 55 9.77 -1.19 7.29
N SER A 56 9.05 -0.62 6.33
CA SER A 56 7.86 0.20 6.57
C SER A 56 6.78 -0.57 7.33
N TYR A 57 6.37 -1.73 6.81
CA TYR A 57 5.29 -2.52 7.39
C TYR A 57 5.67 -3.15 8.73
N THR A 58 6.93 -3.55 8.90
CA THR A 58 7.42 -4.03 10.20
C THR A 58 7.38 -2.92 11.24
N LEU A 59 7.80 -1.70 10.88
CA LEU A 59 7.80 -0.58 11.81
C LEU A 59 6.38 -0.11 12.14
N SER A 60 5.43 -0.21 11.21
CA SER A 60 4.02 0.11 11.47
C SER A 60 3.34 -0.88 12.42
N LEU A 61 3.80 -2.14 12.52
CA LEU A 61 3.26 -3.10 13.50
C LEU A 61 3.50 -2.69 14.96
N TYR A 62 4.50 -1.83 15.22
CA TYR A 62 4.76 -1.30 16.57
C TYR A 62 3.85 -0.13 16.95
N ILE A 63 2.99 0.33 16.03
CA ILE A 63 2.00 1.35 16.34
C ILE A 63 0.88 0.73 17.18
N ASP A 64 0.69 1.25 18.38
CA ASP A 64 -0.38 0.81 19.26
C ASP A 64 -1.77 1.06 18.64
N MET A 65 -2.51 -0.05 18.46
CA MET A 65 -3.85 -0.08 17.86
C MET A 65 -4.91 0.66 18.69
N TYR A 66 -4.66 0.86 19.99
CA TYR A 66 -5.61 1.54 20.89
C TYR A 66 -5.38 3.05 20.99
N THR A 67 -4.46 3.60 20.20
CA THR A 67 -4.22 5.05 20.23
C THR A 67 -5.28 5.79 19.40
N PRO A 68 -5.86 6.90 19.90
CA PRO A 68 -6.87 7.68 19.18
C PRO A 68 -6.32 8.31 17.87
N LEU A 69 -5.00 8.34 17.72
CA LEU A 69 -4.29 8.84 16.55
C LEU A 69 -3.84 7.74 15.59
N LEU A 70 -4.36 6.50 15.72
CA LEU A 70 -3.96 5.34 14.92
C LEU A 70 -3.93 5.66 13.41
N PHE A 71 -5.05 6.13 12.85
CA PHE A 71 -5.16 6.41 11.42
C PHE A 71 -4.23 7.54 10.96
N LEU A 72 -4.01 8.56 11.80
CA LEU A 72 -3.07 9.64 11.49
C LEU A 72 -1.61 9.14 11.48
N LYS A 73 -1.25 8.26 12.41
CA LYS A 73 0.08 7.65 12.43
C LYS A 73 0.30 6.77 11.20
N LEU A 74 -0.67 5.93 10.83
CA LEU A 74 -0.59 5.09 9.64
C LEU A 74 -0.48 5.93 8.35
N PHE A 75 -1.25 7.02 8.25
CA PHE A 75 -1.11 8.01 7.17
C PHE A 75 0.30 8.59 7.10
N ALA A 76 0.84 9.05 8.24
CA ALA A 76 2.19 9.62 8.29
C ALA A 76 3.25 8.60 7.87
N PHE A 77 3.08 7.33 8.25
CA PHE A 77 3.94 6.23 7.83
C PHE A 77 3.92 6.03 6.31
N ASP A 78 2.75 5.98 5.68
CA ASP A 78 2.65 5.86 4.22
C ASP A 78 3.33 7.04 3.50
N VAL A 79 3.14 8.27 3.99
CA VAL A 79 3.80 9.47 3.44
C VAL A 79 5.32 9.39 3.57
N VAL A 80 5.83 8.93 4.72
CA VAL A 80 7.26 8.71 4.94
C VAL A 80 7.78 7.64 3.98
N THR A 81 7.05 6.54 3.80
CA THR A 81 7.45 5.45 2.91
C THR A 81 7.46 5.87 1.45
N ILE A 82 6.47 6.63 1.00
CA ILE A 82 6.46 7.26 -0.33
C ILE A 82 7.71 8.15 -0.49
N THR A 83 8.02 8.97 0.51
CA THR A 83 9.19 9.86 0.49
C THR A 83 10.49 9.05 0.38
N VAL A 84 10.63 7.97 1.14
CA VAL A 84 11.79 7.06 1.09
C VAL A 84 11.90 6.41 -0.28
N ILE A 85 10.79 5.98 -0.90
CA ILE A 85 10.78 5.41 -2.26
C ILE A 85 11.22 6.46 -3.28
N PHE A 86 10.81 7.72 -3.15
CA PHE A 86 11.27 8.80 -4.02
C PHE A 86 12.75 9.13 -3.83
N VAL A 87 13.25 9.19 -2.60
CA VAL A 87 14.69 9.39 -2.33
C VAL A 87 15.50 8.23 -2.89
N TRP A 88 15.04 6.98 -2.69
CA TRP A 88 15.63 5.81 -3.31
C TRP A 88 15.68 5.93 -4.83
N ARG A 89 14.58 6.41 -5.45
CA ARG A 89 14.50 6.62 -6.89
C ARG A 89 15.55 7.60 -7.40
N LEU A 90 15.80 8.69 -6.67
CA LEU A 90 16.78 9.71 -7.03
C LEU A 90 18.23 9.21 -6.85
N CYS A 91 18.53 8.48 -5.77
CA CYS A 91 19.90 8.10 -5.43
C CYS A 91 20.34 6.77 -6.07
N LEU A 92 19.46 5.78 -6.14
CA LEU A 92 19.81 4.38 -6.44
C LEU A 92 19.03 3.78 -7.62
N GLY A 93 17.93 4.43 -8.03
CA GLY A 93 17.00 3.93 -9.04
C GLY A 93 17.54 3.99 -10.48
N LYS A 94 18.48 3.13 -10.86
CA LYS A 94 18.97 3.03 -12.25
C LYS A 94 17.87 2.56 -13.22
N VAL A 95 17.05 1.60 -12.80
CA VAL A 95 15.92 1.04 -13.57
C VAL A 95 14.63 1.24 -12.78
N ILE A 96 13.53 1.57 -13.46
CA ILE A 96 12.19 1.64 -12.83
C ILE A 96 11.51 0.28 -12.97
N PRO A 97 11.45 -0.55 -11.91
CA PRO A 97 10.66 -1.77 -11.95
C PRO A 97 9.17 -1.45 -11.97
N ILE A 98 8.36 -2.35 -12.50
CA ILE A 98 6.89 -2.17 -12.56
C ILE A 98 6.31 -1.99 -11.15
N GLY A 99 6.88 -2.68 -10.16
CA GLY A 99 6.53 -2.53 -8.75
C GLY A 99 6.57 -1.10 -8.24
N PHE A 100 7.48 -0.25 -8.72
CA PHE A 100 7.55 1.15 -8.31
C PHE A 100 6.21 1.89 -8.48
N TYR A 101 5.56 1.73 -9.65
CA TYR A 101 4.30 2.42 -9.92
C TYR A 101 3.16 1.91 -9.03
N TYR A 102 3.11 0.60 -8.78
CA TYR A 102 2.11 0.00 -7.92
C TYR A 102 2.31 0.39 -6.46
N LEU A 103 3.56 0.48 -5.99
CA LEU A 103 3.86 0.94 -4.64
C LEU A 103 3.43 2.38 -4.42
N ILE A 104 3.76 3.29 -5.35
CA ILE A 104 3.35 4.69 -5.23
C ILE A 104 1.82 4.83 -5.26
N VAL A 105 1.14 4.20 -6.22
CA VAL A 105 -0.32 4.28 -6.33
C VAL A 105 -1.00 3.63 -5.12
N GLY A 106 -0.53 2.45 -4.69
CA GLY A 106 -1.08 1.73 -3.56
C GLY A 106 -0.92 2.49 -2.24
N LEU A 107 0.28 2.99 -1.95
CA LEU A 107 0.53 3.82 -0.76
C LEU A 107 -0.28 5.13 -0.80
N CYS A 108 -0.49 5.73 -1.97
CA CYS A 108 -1.37 6.91 -2.08
C CYS A 108 -2.83 6.57 -1.77
N ILE A 109 -3.33 5.41 -2.23
CA ILE A 109 -4.69 4.95 -1.91
C ILE A 109 -4.80 4.69 -0.40
N ASN A 110 -3.86 3.96 0.20
CA ASN A 110 -3.84 3.68 1.63
C ASN A 110 -3.77 4.97 2.46
N ALA A 111 -2.85 5.89 2.14
CA ALA A 111 -2.75 7.17 2.82
C ALA A 111 -4.06 7.97 2.74
N SER A 112 -4.71 7.98 1.58
CA SER A 112 -6.01 8.66 1.41
C SER A 112 -7.09 8.04 2.28
N LEU A 113 -7.14 6.71 2.38
CA LEU A 113 -8.09 5.98 3.22
C LEU A 113 -7.83 6.23 4.71
N PHE A 114 -6.56 6.18 5.14
CA PHE A 114 -6.20 6.48 6.53
C PHE A 114 -6.53 7.92 6.92
N MET A 115 -6.28 8.89 6.03
CA MET A 115 -6.67 10.27 6.28
C MET A 115 -8.20 10.42 6.36
N ALA A 116 -8.94 9.74 5.48
CA ALA A 116 -10.40 9.74 5.51
C ALA A 116 -10.95 9.12 6.81
N MET A 117 -10.39 8.00 7.26
CA MET A 117 -10.72 7.36 8.54
C MET A 117 -10.38 8.25 9.74
N HIS A 118 -9.27 9.00 9.68
CA HIS A 118 -8.91 9.94 10.73
C HIS A 118 -9.90 11.09 10.84
N ILE A 119 -10.28 11.70 9.71
CA ILE A 119 -11.30 12.75 9.66
C ILE A 119 -12.64 12.22 10.18
N ASP A 120 -13.05 11.03 9.73
CA ASP A 120 -14.28 10.38 10.18
C ASP A 120 -14.30 10.16 11.70
N SER A 121 -13.18 9.67 12.25
CA SER A 121 -13.03 9.43 13.70
C SER A 121 -13.09 10.71 14.55
N ILE A 122 -12.72 11.86 13.98
CA ILE A 122 -12.84 13.18 14.65
C ILE A 122 -14.28 13.70 14.57
N VAL A 123 -14.92 13.56 13.41
CA VAL A 123 -16.25 14.15 13.14
C VAL A 123 -17.37 13.32 13.78
N ASN A 124 -17.27 11.98 13.76
CA ASN A 124 -18.24 11.05 14.31
C ASN A 124 -17.65 10.22 15.47
N PRO A 125 -17.50 10.81 16.67
CA PRO A 125 -16.94 10.12 17.83
C PRO A 125 -17.82 9.00 18.37
N THR A 126 -19.09 8.90 17.94
CA THR A 126 -19.97 7.77 18.29
C THR A 126 -19.59 6.46 17.59
N HIS A 127 -18.64 6.52 16.65
CA HIS A 127 -18.12 5.36 15.90
C HIS A 127 -19.24 4.54 15.26
N GLU A 128 -20.26 5.16 14.68
CA GLU A 128 -21.28 4.40 13.97
C GLU A 128 -20.72 3.89 12.63
N PHE A 129 -20.93 2.59 12.38
CA PHE A 129 -20.45 1.95 11.18
C PHE A 129 -21.19 2.49 9.95
N TRP A 130 -20.45 2.93 8.93
CA TRP A 130 -21.05 3.38 7.67
C TRP A 130 -20.17 3.04 6.46
N TRP A 131 -20.59 3.45 5.26
CA TRP A 131 -19.98 3.04 4.00
C TRP A 131 -18.45 3.26 3.92
N LEU A 132 -17.92 4.28 4.58
CA LEU A 132 -16.47 4.55 4.59
C LEU A 132 -15.68 3.43 5.30
N TRP A 133 -16.20 2.92 6.42
CA TRP A 133 -15.60 1.80 7.15
C TRP A 133 -15.59 0.52 6.33
N MET A 134 -16.62 0.30 5.50
CA MET A 134 -16.67 -0.79 4.52
C MET A 134 -15.57 -0.65 3.48
N LEU A 135 -15.49 0.53 2.87
CA LEU A 135 -14.51 0.80 1.83
C LEU A 135 -13.11 0.56 2.39
N TYR A 136 -12.80 1.12 3.55
CA TYR A 136 -11.51 0.94 4.23
C TYR A 136 -11.18 -0.54 4.48
N SER A 137 -12.07 -1.28 5.15
CA SER A 137 -11.83 -2.66 5.57
C SER A 137 -11.59 -3.64 4.42
N PHE A 138 -12.15 -3.36 3.24
CA PHE A 138 -11.89 -4.14 2.03
C PHE A 138 -10.70 -3.62 1.22
N SER A 139 -10.65 -2.31 0.98
CA SER A 139 -9.72 -1.76 0.01
C SER A 139 -8.27 -1.76 0.50
N ALA A 140 -8.01 -1.41 1.76
CA ALA A 140 -6.64 -1.35 2.27
C ALA A 140 -5.94 -2.73 2.19
N PRO A 141 -6.52 -3.85 2.68
CA PRO A 141 -5.90 -5.17 2.53
C PRO A 141 -5.72 -5.61 1.07
N ILE A 142 -6.67 -5.30 0.19
CA ILE A 142 -6.59 -5.64 -1.24
C ILE A 142 -5.45 -4.89 -1.91
N VAL A 143 -5.31 -3.59 -1.63
CA VAL A 143 -4.24 -2.75 -2.18
C VAL A 143 -2.87 -3.26 -1.71
N ASP A 144 -2.74 -3.59 -0.43
CA ASP A 144 -1.52 -4.18 0.14
C ASP A 144 -1.15 -5.51 -0.50
N PHE A 145 -2.14 -6.39 -0.68
CA PHE A 145 -1.94 -7.66 -1.35
C PHE A 145 -1.46 -7.48 -2.80
N ILE A 146 -2.05 -6.53 -3.54
CA ILE A 146 -1.64 -6.22 -4.91
C ILE A 146 -0.20 -5.68 -4.94
N MET A 147 0.17 -4.79 -4.01
CA MET A 147 1.54 -4.27 -3.88
C MET A 147 2.54 -5.41 -3.66
N ALA A 148 2.26 -6.33 -2.73
CA ALA A 148 3.11 -7.49 -2.48
C ALA A 148 3.19 -8.45 -3.69
N ALA A 149 2.04 -8.75 -4.32
CA ALA A 149 1.97 -9.63 -5.48
C ALA A 149 2.76 -9.09 -6.69
N VAL A 150 2.70 -7.79 -6.95
CA VAL A 150 3.47 -7.16 -8.04
C VAL A 150 4.97 -7.18 -7.77
N LEU A 151 5.43 -7.09 -6.52
CA LEU A 151 6.85 -7.25 -6.19
C LEU A 151 7.36 -8.67 -6.49
N ILE A 152 6.51 -9.68 -6.34
CA ILE A 152 6.84 -11.09 -6.65
C ILE A 152 6.82 -11.32 -8.17
N ILE A 153 5.69 -11.03 -8.80
CA ILE A 153 5.43 -11.35 -10.21
C ILE A 153 6.20 -10.41 -11.14
N ASN A 154 6.38 -9.14 -10.74
CA ASN A 154 6.94 -8.06 -11.55
C ASN A 154 6.32 -7.98 -12.95
N LYS A 155 5.00 -8.14 -13.00
CA LYS A 155 4.19 -7.98 -14.20
C LYS A 155 3.14 -6.92 -13.93
N ASP A 156 2.75 -6.23 -14.99
CA ASP A 156 1.68 -5.24 -14.95
C ASP A 156 0.31 -5.96 -14.91
N ILE A 157 -0.13 -6.34 -13.70
CA ILE A 157 -1.36 -7.15 -13.48
C ILE A 157 -2.61 -6.33 -13.79
N LEU A 158 -2.67 -5.07 -13.32
CA LEU A 158 -3.78 -4.14 -13.53
C LEU A 158 -3.64 -3.27 -14.78
N GLY A 159 -2.52 -3.35 -15.50
CA GLY A 159 -2.30 -2.53 -16.69
C GLY A 159 -1.97 -1.05 -16.40
N LEU A 160 -1.49 -0.71 -15.21
CA LEU A 160 -1.15 0.67 -14.83
C LEU A 160 -0.05 1.27 -15.72
N VAL A 161 0.94 0.46 -16.11
CA VAL A 161 2.02 0.92 -17.00
C VAL A 161 1.46 1.15 -18.41
N LYS A 162 0.54 0.29 -18.88
CA LYS A 162 -0.18 0.50 -20.13
C LYS A 162 -1.02 1.78 -20.10
N LEU A 163 -1.75 2.02 -19.01
CA LEU A 163 -2.60 3.21 -18.85
C LEU A 163 -1.77 4.50 -18.83
N LYS A 164 -0.67 4.53 -18.06
CA LYS A 164 0.31 5.63 -18.09
C LYS A 164 0.77 5.90 -19.52
N ASN A 165 1.21 4.87 -20.25
CA ASN A 165 1.71 5.03 -21.61
C ASN A 165 0.61 5.54 -22.55
N VAL A 166 -0.63 5.08 -22.45
CA VAL A 166 -1.74 5.59 -23.26
C VAL A 166 -2.05 7.07 -22.94
N VAL A 167 -2.10 7.44 -21.67
CA VAL A 167 -2.40 8.81 -21.23
C VAL A 167 -1.28 9.78 -21.62
N LEU A 168 -0.03 9.37 -21.48
CA LEU A 168 1.13 10.20 -21.86
C LEU A 168 1.33 10.24 -23.37
N ASN A 169 1.10 9.15 -24.11
CA ASN A 169 1.26 9.12 -25.56
C ASN A 169 0.14 9.89 -26.29
N ARG A 170 -1.03 10.08 -25.65
CA ARG A 170 -2.04 11.05 -26.12
C ARG A 170 -1.59 12.52 -26.03
N LYS A 171 -0.56 12.83 -25.23
CA LYS A 171 -0.04 14.20 -25.08
C LYS A 171 1.07 14.56 -26.07
N THR A 172 1.45 13.66 -26.97
CA THR A 172 2.33 13.99 -28.10
C THR A 172 1.43 14.19 -29.33
N PRO A 173 1.07 15.43 -29.73
CA PRO A 173 0.52 15.63 -31.05
C PRO A 173 1.61 15.23 -32.03
N ALA A 174 1.26 14.41 -33.03
CA ALA A 174 2.10 14.26 -34.20
C ALA A 174 2.35 15.66 -34.75
N ALA A 175 3.61 16.11 -34.73
CA ALA A 175 4.02 17.29 -35.45
C ALA A 175 3.71 17.02 -36.94
N ILE A 176 2.77 17.80 -37.49
CA ILE A 176 2.48 17.87 -38.92
C ILE A 176 3.57 18.73 -39.56
#